data_AF-A0A4Q5QQN0-F1
#
_entry.id   AF-A0A4Q5QQN0-F1
#
_cell.length_a   1.000
_cell.length_b   1.000
_cell.length_c   1.000
_cell.angle_alpha   90.00
_cell.angle_beta   90.00
_cell.angle_gamma   90.00
#
_symmetry.space_group_name_H-M   'P 1'
#
loop_
_entity.id
_entity.type
_entity.pdbx_description
1 polymer ?
#
loop_
_entity_poly.entity_id
_entity_poly.type
_entity_poly.pdbx_seq_one_letter_code
_entity_poly.pdbx_strand_id
1 'polypeptide(L)'
;MPLQSSPTYSTTHLLKSPHGRLLDLRQPQVMGILNVTPDSFYPGSRLGGSPEADLLGRAEAMLAAGAAALDVGGYSSRPGADDISPAEEQARLLPAIEALRRAFPQAFISADTFRASVAAAAVAAGADLINDIGGGTLDADMLPTVARLRVPYCLMHLRGTPQTMRGLAHYEDDLVLTLLRFFRDQLEKLRQANGGHPPADVLLDPGFGFAKNAPQNFELLRRLPELHVLGHALLVGVSRKAMVHKFLGLSPDTA
;
A
#
# COMPACT_ATOMS: atom_id res chain seq x y z
N MET A 1 4.77 -45.35 -1.87
CA MET A 1 4.88 -43.97 -2.39
C MET A 1 4.62 -43.03 -1.22
N PRO A 2 5.55 -42.15 -0.83
CA PRO A 2 5.28 -41.21 0.23
C PRO A 2 4.25 -40.19 -0.26
N LEU A 3 3.21 -39.98 0.55
CA LEU A 3 2.23 -38.92 0.39
C LEU A 3 2.99 -37.58 0.32
N GLN A 4 2.90 -36.91 -0.83
CA GLN A 4 3.35 -35.53 -0.95
C GLN A 4 2.56 -34.71 0.06
N SER A 5 3.28 -34.10 1.00
CA SER A 5 2.74 -33.13 1.94
C SER A 5 1.99 -32.05 1.16
N SER A 6 0.69 -31.91 1.41
CA SER A 6 -0.07 -30.75 0.97
C SER A 6 0.64 -29.48 1.43
N PRO A 7 0.82 -28.45 0.58
CA PRO A 7 1.40 -27.20 1.02
C PRO A 7 0.41 -26.56 2.01
N THR A 8 0.68 -26.71 3.30
CA THR A 8 0.08 -25.84 4.31
C THR A 8 0.64 -24.46 4.04
N TYR A 9 -0.17 -23.59 3.43
CA TYR A 9 0.14 -22.18 3.30
C TYR A 9 0.21 -21.60 4.72
N SER A 10 1.41 -21.57 5.30
CA SER A 10 1.67 -20.85 6.53
C SER A 10 1.50 -19.38 6.19
N THR A 11 0.41 -18.77 6.64
CA THR A 11 0.23 -17.32 6.49
C THR A 11 1.43 -16.64 7.14
N THR A 12 2.13 -15.80 6.37
CA THR A 12 3.18 -14.97 6.94
C THR A 12 2.55 -14.03 7.94
N HIS A 13 2.78 -14.27 9.22
CA HIS A 13 2.31 -13.42 10.31
C HIS A 13 3.33 -12.34 10.70
N LEU A 14 4.40 -12.17 9.92
CA LEU A 14 5.48 -11.25 10.27
C LEU A 14 6.04 -10.62 9.00
N LEU A 15 5.98 -9.29 8.90
CA LEU A 15 6.70 -8.56 7.85
C LEU A 15 8.11 -8.26 8.33
N LYS A 16 9.10 -8.57 7.51
CA LYS A 16 10.52 -8.37 7.80
C LYS A 16 11.09 -7.27 6.92
N SER A 17 11.33 -6.11 7.51
CA SER A 17 12.00 -5.00 6.83
C SER A 17 13.45 -5.35 6.49
N PRO A 18 14.00 -4.86 5.36
CA PRO A 18 15.42 -4.95 5.06
C PRO A 18 16.30 -4.19 6.07
N HIS A 19 15.70 -3.34 6.91
CA HIS A 19 16.36 -2.57 7.96
C HIS A 19 16.28 -3.24 9.35
N GLY A 20 15.85 -4.50 9.44
CA GLY A 20 15.83 -5.27 10.69
C GLY A 20 14.60 -5.02 11.58
N ARG A 21 13.58 -4.30 11.09
CA ARG A 21 12.30 -4.11 11.78
C ARG A 21 11.33 -5.24 11.45
N LEU A 22 10.45 -5.52 12.40
CA LEU A 22 9.45 -6.56 12.30
C LEU A 22 8.06 -5.96 12.57
N LEU A 23 7.07 -6.34 11.76
CA LEU A 23 5.66 -6.04 12.04
C LEU A 23 4.88 -7.34 12.16
N ASP A 24 4.28 -7.57 13.33
CA ASP A 24 3.53 -8.78 13.66
C ASP A 24 2.06 -8.66 13.25
N LEU A 25 1.60 -9.56 12.39
CA LEU A 25 0.26 -9.61 11.82
C LEU A 25 -0.61 -10.72 12.44
N ARG A 26 -0.24 -11.28 13.60
CA ARG A 26 -1.10 -12.23 14.35
C ARG A 26 -2.40 -11.60 14.83
N GLN A 27 -2.42 -10.28 14.94
CA GLN A 27 -3.61 -9.48 15.22
C GLN A 27 -3.75 -8.39 14.15
N PRO A 28 -4.97 -7.87 13.90
CA PRO A 28 -5.16 -6.75 12.99
C PRO A 28 -4.29 -5.57 13.40
N GLN A 29 -3.52 -5.04 12.45
CA GLN A 29 -2.68 -3.88 12.64
C GLN A 29 -3.30 -2.65 12.00
N VAL A 30 -3.10 -1.49 12.63
CA VAL A 30 -3.54 -0.20 12.09
C VAL A 30 -2.37 0.47 11.38
N MET A 31 -2.60 0.90 10.14
CA MET A 31 -1.65 1.68 9.35
C MET A 31 -2.17 3.12 9.21
N GLY A 32 -1.44 4.09 9.76
CA GLY A 32 -1.80 5.51 9.72
C GLY A 32 -1.36 6.16 8.40
N ILE A 33 -2.23 6.96 7.79
CA ILE A 33 -1.97 7.56 6.47
C ILE A 33 -1.37 8.97 6.60
N LEU A 34 -0.15 9.15 6.11
CA LEU A 34 0.60 10.41 6.07
C LEU A 34 0.81 10.86 4.62
N ASN A 35 -0.20 11.54 4.06
CA ASN A 35 -0.03 12.26 2.80
C ASN A 35 0.86 13.49 2.99
N VAL A 36 1.88 13.62 2.14
CA VAL A 36 2.77 14.78 2.05
C VAL A 36 2.43 15.60 0.81
N THR A 37 2.28 16.91 0.97
CA THR A 37 1.89 17.86 -0.07
C THR A 37 3.11 18.68 -0.51
N PRO A 38 3.06 19.42 -1.64
CA PRO A 38 4.20 20.20 -2.13
C PRO A 38 4.77 21.13 -1.06
N ASP A 39 3.92 21.77 -0.28
CA ASP A 39 4.31 22.70 0.79
C ASP A 39 4.98 22.01 2.00
N SER A 40 5.08 20.68 2.00
CA SER A 40 5.50 19.89 3.16
C SER A 40 7.00 19.95 3.47
N PHE A 41 7.86 20.55 2.63
CA PHE A 41 9.31 20.64 2.89
C PHE A 41 10.02 21.88 2.29
N TYR A 42 9.31 22.84 1.69
CA TYR A 42 9.94 24.05 1.16
C TYR A 42 10.22 25.10 2.26
N PRO A 43 11.41 25.76 2.27
CA PRO A 43 11.78 26.77 3.27
C PRO A 43 10.98 28.10 3.25
N GLY A 44 9.84 28.15 2.54
CA GLY A 44 9.11 29.39 2.25
C GLY A 44 7.63 29.40 2.68
N SER A 45 7.10 28.35 3.32
CA SER A 45 5.70 28.32 3.76
C SER A 45 5.49 29.30 4.94
N ARG A 46 4.85 30.43 4.65
CA ARG A 46 4.63 31.56 5.57
C ARG A 46 3.39 31.40 6.47
N LEU A 47 3.03 30.18 6.84
CA LEU A 47 1.93 29.90 7.76
C LEU A 47 2.46 28.96 8.84
N GLY A 48 2.25 29.31 10.11
CA GLY A 48 3.06 28.84 11.25
C GLY A 48 3.21 27.31 11.37
N GLY A 49 4.44 26.90 11.72
CA GLY A 49 4.90 25.51 11.80
C GLY A 49 5.92 25.19 10.70
N SER A 50 7.03 24.50 11.02
CA SER A 50 7.83 23.93 9.93
C SER A 50 7.06 22.73 9.38
N PRO A 51 6.99 22.56 8.06
CA PRO A 51 6.27 21.42 7.48
C PRO A 51 6.72 20.03 7.97
N GLU A 52 8.00 19.90 8.33
CA GLU A 52 8.54 18.73 9.02
C GLU A 52 7.89 18.55 10.41
N ALA A 53 7.75 19.62 11.21
CA ALA A 53 7.13 19.54 12.54
C ALA A 53 5.67 19.08 12.47
N ASP A 54 4.92 19.54 11.45
CA ASP A 54 3.53 19.10 11.25
C ASP A 54 3.45 17.60 10.89
N LEU A 55 4.34 17.13 10.01
CA LEU A 55 4.45 15.70 9.69
C LEU A 55 4.76 14.88 10.95
N LEU A 56 5.76 15.31 11.73
CA LEU A 56 6.19 14.62 12.95
C LEU A 56 5.09 14.61 14.01
N GLY A 57 4.38 15.72 14.22
CA GLY A 57 3.27 15.79 15.18
C GLY A 57 2.10 14.89 14.78
N ARG A 58 1.75 14.81 13.49
CA ARG A 58 0.75 13.86 12.99
C ARG A 58 1.19 12.41 13.17
N ALA A 59 2.45 12.10 12.87
CA ALA A 59 3.00 10.77 13.05
C ALA A 59 3.01 10.35 14.53
N GLU A 60 3.45 11.25 15.42
CA GLU A 60 3.43 11.03 16.87
C GLU A 60 2.01 10.73 17.36
N ALA A 61 1.03 11.54 16.94
CA ALA A 61 -0.36 11.32 17.32
C ALA A 61 -0.90 9.95 16.85
N MET A 62 -0.56 9.52 15.63
CA MET A 62 -0.94 8.21 15.11
C MET A 62 -0.29 7.06 15.88
N LEU A 63 1.02 7.16 16.14
CA LEU A 63 1.77 6.15 16.90
C LEU A 63 1.26 6.06 18.35
N ALA A 64 0.99 7.21 19.00
CA ALA A 64 0.42 7.27 20.33
C ALA A 64 -1.01 6.69 20.41
N ALA A 65 -1.78 6.80 19.32
CA ALA A 65 -3.09 6.16 19.18
C ALA A 65 -3.02 4.65 18.87
N GLY A 66 -1.82 4.08 18.71
CA GLY A 66 -1.61 2.66 18.48
C GLY A 66 -1.48 2.25 17.02
N ALA A 67 -1.22 3.17 16.09
CA ALA A 67 -0.83 2.80 14.73
C ALA A 67 0.49 2.01 14.76
N ALA A 68 0.50 0.84 14.14
CA ALA A 68 1.67 -0.04 14.09
C ALA A 68 2.58 0.26 12.90
N ALA A 69 2.02 0.93 11.87
CA ALA A 69 2.75 1.39 10.71
C ALA A 69 2.28 2.78 10.27
N LEU A 70 3.13 3.50 9.55
CA LEU A 70 2.83 4.79 8.92
C LEU A 70 3.00 4.65 7.41
N ASP A 71 1.95 4.93 6.64
CA ASP A 71 1.98 4.91 5.17
C ASP A 71 2.16 6.32 4.62
N VAL A 72 3.29 6.56 3.98
CA VAL A 72 3.70 7.89 3.52
C VAL A 72 3.50 7.96 2.02
N GLY A 73 2.65 8.88 1.57
CA GLY A 73 2.31 9.05 0.16
C GLY A 73 2.63 10.46 -0.34
N GLY A 74 3.47 10.57 -1.37
CA GLY A 74 3.80 11.83 -2.06
C GLY A 74 2.99 12.09 -3.33
N TYR A 75 2.28 11.06 -3.81
CA TYR A 75 1.41 11.10 -4.98
C TYR A 75 -0.05 10.94 -4.56
N SER A 76 -0.92 11.84 -5.03
CA SER A 76 -2.36 11.70 -4.78
C SER A 76 -2.98 10.74 -5.79
N SER A 77 -3.38 9.55 -5.33
CA SER A 77 -4.15 8.58 -6.13
C SER A 77 -5.64 8.94 -6.27
N ARG A 78 -6.05 10.13 -5.81
CA ARG A 78 -7.44 10.60 -5.92
C ARG A 78 -7.78 10.93 -7.38
N PRO A 79 -9.01 10.64 -7.83
CA PRO A 79 -9.42 10.94 -9.20
C PRO A 79 -9.38 12.45 -9.49
N GLY A 80 -8.73 12.81 -10.59
CA GLY A 80 -8.54 14.21 -11.00
C GLY A 80 -7.34 14.90 -10.35
N ALA A 81 -6.49 14.18 -9.60
CA ALA A 81 -5.22 14.70 -9.15
C ALA A 81 -4.24 14.87 -10.32
N ASP A 82 -3.39 15.89 -10.24
CA ASP A 82 -2.33 16.14 -11.20
C ASP A 82 -1.32 14.99 -11.20
N ASP A 83 -0.90 14.58 -12.40
CA ASP A 83 0.19 13.62 -12.54
C ASP A 83 1.52 14.35 -12.34
N ILE A 84 2.29 13.92 -11.34
CA ILE A 84 3.60 14.49 -11.02
C ILE A 84 4.72 13.61 -11.56
N SER A 85 5.90 14.19 -11.78
CA SER A 85 7.07 13.42 -12.21
C SER A 85 7.60 12.51 -11.09
N PRO A 86 8.34 11.42 -11.40
CA PRO A 86 9.00 10.61 -10.38
C PRO A 86 9.97 11.42 -9.50
N ALA A 87 10.64 12.41 -10.09
CA ALA A 87 11.57 13.29 -9.38
C ALA A 87 10.84 14.17 -8.35
N GLU A 88 9.66 14.67 -8.70
CA GLU A 88 8.83 15.44 -7.78
C GLU A 88 8.24 14.56 -6.67
N GLU A 89 7.81 13.35 -6.99
CA GLU A 89 7.36 12.39 -5.99
C GLU A 89 8.48 12.06 -4.98
N GLN A 90 9.72 11.83 -5.46
CA GLN A 90 10.89 11.64 -4.59
C GLN A 90 11.19 12.88 -3.74
N ALA A 91 11.14 14.08 -4.32
CA ALA A 91 11.41 15.33 -3.60
C ALA A 91 10.42 15.57 -2.45
N ARG A 92 9.19 15.03 -2.55
CA ARG A 92 8.19 15.07 -1.48
C ARG A 92 8.38 13.92 -0.48
N LEU A 93 8.60 12.71 -0.98
CA LEU A 93 8.55 11.48 -0.20
C LEU A 93 9.82 11.23 0.62
N LEU A 94 11.01 11.45 0.04
CA LEU A 94 12.27 11.09 0.69
C LEU A 94 12.54 11.91 1.97
N PRO A 95 12.41 13.26 1.97
CA PRO A 95 12.61 14.04 3.19
C PRO A 95 11.64 13.64 4.31
N ALA A 96 10.41 13.26 3.96
CA ALA A 96 9.41 12.80 4.91
C ALA A 96 9.82 11.49 5.57
N ILE A 97 10.24 10.50 4.77
CA ILE A 97 10.71 9.20 5.28
C ILE A 97 11.94 9.39 6.16
N GLU A 98 12.91 10.21 5.75
CA GLU A 98 14.13 10.49 6.51
C GLU A 98 13.82 11.17 7.86
N ALA A 99 12.92 12.17 7.86
CA ALA A 99 12.49 12.85 9.08
C ALA A 99 11.78 11.89 10.04
N LEU A 100 10.82 11.11 9.54
CA LEU A 100 10.10 10.10 10.33
C LEU A 100 11.05 9.04 10.87
N ARG A 101 12.01 8.57 10.06
CA ARG A 101 12.99 7.58 10.48
C ARG A 101 13.88 8.11 11.60
N ARG A 102 14.32 9.38 11.50
CA ARG A 102 15.13 10.05 12.54
C ARG A 102 14.35 10.23 13.84
N ALA A 103 13.11 10.69 13.77
CA ALA A 103 12.27 10.95 14.94
C ALA A 103 11.70 9.68 15.59
N PHE A 104 11.35 8.68 14.78
CA PHE A 104 10.74 7.43 15.21
C PHE A 104 11.53 6.21 14.67
N PRO A 105 12.72 5.90 15.23
CA PRO A 105 13.59 4.84 14.73
C PRO A 105 12.96 3.45 14.69
N GLN A 106 11.93 3.21 15.50
CA GLN A 106 11.22 1.93 15.60
C GLN A 106 9.91 1.88 14.81
N ALA A 107 9.41 3.00 14.31
CA ALA A 107 8.18 3.00 13.53
C ALA A 107 8.37 2.18 12.24
N PHE A 108 7.37 1.37 11.90
CA PHE A 108 7.34 0.66 10.62
C PHE A 108 6.80 1.61 9.55
N ILE A 109 7.61 1.94 8.55
CA ILE A 109 7.28 2.98 7.56
C ILE A 109 6.98 2.32 6.21
N SER A 110 5.79 2.54 5.68
CA SER A 110 5.39 2.18 4.34
C SER A 110 5.54 3.38 3.40
N ALA A 111 5.97 3.13 2.17
CA ALA A 111 5.98 4.12 1.09
C ALA A 111 4.88 3.78 0.07
N ASP A 112 3.89 4.67 -0.05
CA ASP A 112 2.82 4.58 -1.06
C ASP A 112 3.34 5.14 -2.38
N THR A 113 3.73 4.22 -3.28
CA THR A 113 4.19 4.55 -4.62
C THR A 113 4.00 3.38 -5.57
N PHE A 114 3.66 3.70 -6.82
CA PHE A 114 3.58 2.73 -7.92
C PHE A 114 4.75 2.83 -8.90
N ARG A 115 5.80 3.63 -8.56
CA ARG A 115 6.97 3.84 -9.42
C ARG A 115 8.20 3.14 -8.84
N ALA A 116 8.84 2.30 -9.64
CA ALA A 116 9.97 1.47 -9.22
C ALA A 116 11.16 2.31 -8.73
N SER A 117 11.46 3.41 -9.43
CA SER A 117 12.56 4.32 -9.05
C SER A 117 12.31 5.01 -7.71
N VAL A 118 11.05 5.40 -7.43
CA VAL A 118 10.64 6.00 -6.15
C VAL A 118 10.70 4.96 -5.04
N ALA A 119 10.20 3.74 -5.29
CA ALA A 119 10.26 2.64 -4.33
C ALA A 119 11.71 2.33 -3.91
N ALA A 120 12.64 2.24 -4.87
CA ALA A 120 14.05 2.00 -4.58
C ALA A 120 14.67 3.11 -3.72
N ALA A 121 14.36 4.38 -4.03
CA ALA A 121 14.85 5.50 -3.25
C ALA A 121 14.22 5.56 -1.85
N ALA A 122 12.93 5.26 -1.72
CA ALA A 122 12.22 5.23 -0.44
C ALA A 122 12.78 4.15 0.51
N VAL A 123 13.06 2.95 0.01
CA VAL A 123 13.73 1.91 0.81
C VAL A 123 15.13 2.35 1.21
N ALA A 124 15.90 2.96 0.31
CA ALA A 124 17.22 3.50 0.67
C ALA A 124 17.14 4.58 1.78
N ALA A 125 16.07 5.40 1.79
CA ALA A 125 15.79 6.39 2.81
C ALA A 125 15.27 5.79 4.14
N GLY A 126 14.92 4.51 4.17
CA GLY A 126 14.52 3.79 5.39
C GLY A 126 13.07 3.32 5.44
N ALA A 127 12.35 3.26 4.32
CA ALA A 127 11.05 2.60 4.23
C ALA A 127 11.17 1.08 4.42
N ASP A 128 10.24 0.51 5.18
CA ASP A 128 10.15 -0.89 5.58
C ASP A 128 9.17 -1.71 4.72
N LEU A 129 8.29 -1.05 3.95
CA LEU A 129 7.26 -1.65 3.08
C LEU A 129 7.05 -0.76 1.86
N ILE A 130 6.83 -1.37 0.70
CA ILE A 130 6.32 -0.68 -0.49
C ILE A 130 4.83 -0.99 -0.63
N ASN A 131 4.00 0.05 -0.61
CA ASN A 131 2.57 -0.03 -0.88
C ASN A 131 2.29 0.41 -2.31
N ASP A 132 2.04 -0.55 -3.19
CA ASP A 132 1.86 -0.30 -4.61
C ASP A 132 0.40 -0.53 -5.04
N ILE A 133 -0.30 0.59 -5.23
CA ILE A 133 -1.67 0.60 -5.74
C ILE A 133 -1.81 -0.05 -7.13
N GLY A 134 -0.73 -0.10 -7.92
CA GLY A 134 -0.71 -0.73 -9.22
C GLY A 134 -0.44 -2.23 -9.17
N GLY A 135 0.01 -2.78 -8.04
CA GLY A 135 0.39 -4.19 -7.91
C GLY A 135 1.37 -4.66 -9.01
N GLY A 136 2.24 -3.77 -9.49
CA GLY A 136 3.21 -4.02 -10.56
C GLY A 136 2.68 -3.86 -11.99
N THR A 137 1.48 -3.31 -12.19
CA THR A 137 0.94 -3.06 -13.55
C THR A 137 1.14 -1.64 -14.06
N LEU A 138 1.42 -0.68 -13.17
CA LEU A 138 1.64 0.72 -13.55
C LEU A 138 3.11 1.02 -13.91
N ASP A 139 4.03 0.19 -13.45
CA ASP A 139 5.46 0.27 -13.76
C ASP A 139 6.01 -1.16 -13.91
N ALA A 140 6.55 -1.47 -15.09
CA ALA A 140 7.07 -2.80 -15.42
C ALA A 140 8.30 -3.19 -14.60
N ASP A 141 9.04 -2.20 -14.08
CA ASP A 141 10.24 -2.42 -13.28
C ASP A 141 9.93 -2.60 -11.78
N MET A 142 8.67 -2.46 -11.36
CA MET A 142 8.28 -2.51 -9.94
C MET A 142 8.56 -3.88 -9.33
N LEU A 143 8.05 -4.97 -9.92
CA LEU A 143 8.25 -6.32 -9.37
C LEU A 143 9.73 -6.74 -9.36
N PRO A 144 10.53 -6.52 -10.43
CA PRO A 144 11.98 -6.70 -10.38
C PRO A 144 12.67 -5.89 -9.29
N THR A 145 12.25 -4.63 -9.09
CA THR A 145 12.84 -3.75 -8.08
C THR A 145 12.56 -4.25 -6.68
N VAL A 146 11.31 -4.57 -6.37
CA VAL A 146 10.93 -5.07 -5.04
C VAL A 146 11.57 -6.44 -4.74
N ALA A 147 11.64 -7.32 -5.73
CA ALA A 147 12.36 -8.60 -5.61
C ALA A 147 13.83 -8.40 -5.22
N ARG A 148 14.53 -7.45 -5.87
CA ARG A 148 15.92 -7.12 -5.55
C ARG A 148 16.08 -6.47 -4.18
N LEU A 149 15.17 -5.58 -3.79
CA LEU A 149 15.21 -4.88 -2.51
C LEU A 149 14.90 -5.81 -1.32
N ARG A 150 14.18 -6.92 -1.57
CA ARG A 150 13.69 -7.84 -0.54
C ARG A 150 12.91 -7.13 0.57
N VAL A 151 12.18 -6.09 0.18
CA VAL A 151 11.30 -5.33 1.06
C VAL A 151 9.91 -5.98 1.04
N PRO A 152 9.19 -6.02 2.18
CA PRO A 152 7.77 -6.31 2.20
C PRO A 152 7.02 -5.52 1.13
N TYR A 153 6.00 -6.15 0.53
CA TYR A 153 5.28 -5.59 -0.61
C TYR A 153 3.78 -5.71 -0.43
N CYS A 154 3.06 -4.59 -0.49
CA CYS A 154 1.61 -4.61 -0.62
C CYS A 154 1.25 -4.53 -2.10
N LEU A 155 0.65 -5.61 -2.58
CA LEU A 155 0.24 -5.81 -3.95
C LEU A 155 -1.26 -5.54 -4.04
N MET A 156 -1.63 -4.36 -4.56
CA MET A 156 -3.04 -3.98 -4.69
C MET A 156 -3.61 -4.36 -6.07
N HIS A 157 -4.89 -4.72 -6.10
CA HIS A 157 -5.64 -4.81 -7.35
C HIS A 157 -6.14 -3.43 -7.81
N LEU A 158 -5.68 -3.00 -8.99
CA LEU A 158 -6.20 -1.86 -9.73
C LEU A 158 -6.51 -2.26 -11.19
N ARG A 159 -7.63 -1.75 -11.72
CA ARG A 159 -7.92 -1.83 -13.16
C ARG A 159 -7.81 -0.46 -13.80
N GLY A 160 -6.99 -0.36 -14.85
CA GLY A 160 -6.62 0.91 -15.46
C GLY A 160 -5.59 1.67 -14.62
N THR A 161 -5.79 2.98 -14.49
CA THR A 161 -4.94 3.90 -13.73
C THR A 161 -5.79 4.67 -12.72
N PRO A 162 -5.19 5.38 -11.73
CA PRO A 162 -5.96 6.24 -10.82
C PRO A 162 -6.88 7.24 -11.54
N GLN A 163 -6.49 7.69 -12.73
CA GLN A 163 -7.26 8.62 -13.57
C GLN A 163 -8.42 7.94 -14.32
N THR A 164 -8.25 6.69 -14.75
CA THR A 164 -9.21 5.99 -15.64
C THR A 164 -10.11 4.97 -14.94
N MET A 165 -9.72 4.50 -13.74
CA MET A 165 -10.35 3.38 -13.05
C MET A 165 -11.85 3.52 -12.81
N ARG A 166 -12.38 4.74 -12.68
CA ARG A 166 -13.81 4.98 -12.43
C ARG A 166 -14.71 4.45 -13.55
N GLY A 167 -14.24 4.49 -14.79
CA GLY A 167 -14.97 3.97 -15.96
C GLY A 167 -14.87 2.46 -16.13
N LEU A 168 -14.06 1.77 -15.31
CA LEU A 168 -13.69 0.37 -15.50
C LEU A 168 -14.32 -0.57 -14.45
N ALA A 169 -15.35 -0.09 -13.75
CA ALA A 169 -16.07 -0.84 -12.72
C ALA A 169 -17.05 -1.89 -13.26
N HIS A 170 -16.93 -2.28 -14.53
CA HIS A 170 -17.72 -3.35 -15.14
C HIS A 170 -16.89 -4.64 -15.20
N TYR A 171 -17.18 -5.60 -14.33
CA TYR A 171 -16.57 -6.93 -14.35
C TYR A 171 -17.52 -7.90 -15.07
N GLU A 172 -17.01 -8.59 -16.09
CA GLU A 172 -17.78 -9.62 -16.83
C GLU A 172 -17.85 -10.93 -16.05
N ASP A 173 -16.74 -11.28 -15.39
CA ASP A 173 -16.59 -12.45 -14.53
C ASP A 173 -16.92 -12.13 -13.07
N ASP A 174 -17.03 -13.18 -12.25
CA ASP A 174 -17.09 -13.08 -10.80
C ASP A 174 -15.94 -12.21 -10.25
N LEU A 175 -16.29 -11.24 -9.40
CA LEU A 175 -15.36 -10.23 -8.91
C LEU A 175 -14.21 -10.86 -8.10
N VAL A 176 -14.52 -11.78 -7.20
CA VAL A 176 -13.51 -12.41 -6.33
C VAL A 176 -12.63 -13.33 -7.14
N LEU A 177 -13.20 -14.11 -8.07
CA LEU A 177 -12.41 -14.94 -8.98
C LEU A 177 -11.46 -14.10 -9.84
N THR A 178 -11.92 -12.93 -10.31
CA THR A 178 -11.08 -11.97 -11.03
C THR A 178 -9.88 -11.54 -10.18
N LEU A 179 -10.13 -11.15 -8.93
CA LEU A 179 -9.07 -10.74 -8.00
C LEU A 179 -8.10 -11.89 -7.69
N LEU A 180 -8.60 -13.10 -7.45
CA LEU A 180 -7.77 -14.29 -7.20
C LEU A 180 -6.84 -14.59 -8.39
N ARG A 181 -7.36 -14.53 -9.62
CA ARG A 181 -6.56 -14.70 -10.85
C ARG A 181 -5.48 -13.62 -10.96
N PHE A 182 -5.85 -12.36 -10.76
CA PHE A 182 -4.91 -11.24 -10.77
C PHE A 182 -3.79 -11.44 -9.75
N PHE A 183 -4.11 -11.72 -8.49
CA PHE A 183 -3.11 -11.90 -7.45
C PHE A 183 -2.19 -13.09 -7.72
N ARG A 184 -2.75 -14.23 -8.13
CA ARG A 184 -1.96 -15.40 -8.54
C ARG A 184 -0.95 -15.02 -9.62
N ASP A 185 -1.39 -14.30 -10.65
CA ASP A 185 -0.53 -13.97 -11.80
C ASP A 185 0.57 -12.97 -11.41
N GLN A 186 0.25 -11.96 -10.59
CA GLN A 186 1.24 -11.00 -10.12
C GLN A 186 2.23 -11.62 -9.10
N LEU A 187 1.77 -12.51 -8.22
CA LEU A 187 2.63 -13.27 -7.31
C LEU A 187 3.61 -14.16 -8.09
N GLU A 188 3.15 -14.82 -9.16
CA GLU A 188 4.01 -15.63 -10.02
C GLU A 188 5.06 -14.77 -10.75
N LYS A 189 4.68 -13.60 -11.28
CA LYS A 189 5.63 -12.66 -11.87
C LYS A 189 6.68 -12.18 -10.86
N LEU A 190 6.26 -11.86 -9.64
CA LEU A 190 7.16 -11.45 -8.57
C LEU A 190 8.13 -12.59 -8.18
N ARG A 191 7.65 -13.83 -8.11
CA ARG A 191 8.48 -15.02 -7.87
C ARG A 191 9.50 -15.22 -8.99
N GLN A 192 9.10 -15.06 -10.25
CA GLN A 192 10.00 -15.16 -11.41
C GLN A 192 11.07 -14.05 -11.38
N ALA A 193 10.68 -12.81 -11.05
CA ALA A 193 11.59 -11.69 -10.88
C ALA A 193 12.63 -11.93 -9.76
N ASN A 194 12.31 -12.78 -8.79
CA ASN A 194 13.20 -13.23 -7.72
C ASN A 194 13.94 -14.56 -8.05
N GLY A 195 14.12 -14.88 -9.33
CA GLY A 195 14.84 -16.10 -9.76
C GLY A 195 14.11 -17.40 -9.42
N GLY A 196 12.79 -17.35 -9.21
CA GLY A 196 11.96 -18.51 -8.85
C GLY A 196 11.87 -18.77 -7.35
N HIS A 197 12.61 -18.02 -6.52
CA HIS A 197 12.53 -18.11 -5.07
C HIS A 197 11.32 -17.35 -4.51
N PRO A 198 10.74 -17.78 -3.37
CA PRO A 198 9.71 -17.01 -2.69
C PRO A 198 10.19 -15.57 -2.46
N PRO A 199 9.38 -14.55 -2.82
CA PRO A 199 9.73 -13.16 -2.56
C PRO A 199 9.78 -12.87 -1.05
N ALA A 200 10.14 -11.63 -0.70
CA ALA A 200 9.89 -11.12 0.65
C ALA A 200 8.38 -11.16 0.97
N ASP A 201 8.02 -10.82 2.21
CA ASP A 201 6.65 -10.91 2.70
C ASP A 201 5.68 -10.07 1.84
N VAL A 202 4.60 -10.70 1.35
CA VAL A 202 3.59 -10.03 0.49
C VAL A 202 2.26 -9.90 1.22
N LEU A 203 1.69 -8.70 1.17
CA LEU A 203 0.31 -8.38 1.51
C LEU A 203 -0.54 -8.26 0.24
N LEU A 204 -1.81 -8.67 0.30
CA LEU A 204 -2.76 -8.46 -0.79
C LEU A 204 -3.77 -7.39 -0.40
N ASP A 205 -3.93 -6.37 -1.24
CA ASP A 205 -5.00 -5.37 -1.09
C ASP A 205 -6.02 -5.52 -2.24
N PRO A 206 -7.29 -5.86 -1.95
CA PRO A 206 -8.30 -6.03 -2.99
C PRO A 206 -8.73 -4.74 -3.69
N GLY A 207 -8.23 -3.57 -3.26
CA GLY A 207 -8.42 -2.28 -3.91
C GLY A 207 -9.85 -1.80 -3.79
N PHE A 208 -10.38 -1.68 -2.56
CA PHE A 208 -11.72 -1.12 -2.33
C PHE A 208 -11.83 0.29 -2.93
N GLY A 209 -12.89 0.57 -3.68
CA GLY A 209 -13.07 1.85 -4.37
C GLY A 209 -12.20 2.06 -5.62
N PHE A 210 -11.29 1.14 -5.95
CA PHE A 210 -10.48 1.17 -7.17
C PHE A 210 -11.10 0.28 -8.24
N ALA A 211 -11.69 0.92 -9.26
CA ALA A 211 -12.47 0.28 -10.32
C ALA A 211 -13.59 -0.63 -9.81
N LYS A 212 -14.25 -0.27 -8.70
CA LYS A 212 -15.38 -1.02 -8.12
C LYS A 212 -16.48 -0.05 -7.72
N ASN A 213 -17.72 -0.34 -8.10
CA ASN A 213 -18.90 0.42 -7.67
C ASN A 213 -19.33 0.04 -6.23
N ALA A 214 -20.31 0.74 -5.66
CA ALA A 214 -20.71 0.49 -4.27
C ALA A 214 -21.22 -0.95 -4.01
N PRO A 215 -22.12 -1.53 -4.83
CA PRO A 215 -22.52 -2.93 -4.69
C PRO A 215 -21.35 -3.93 -4.72
N GLN A 216 -20.44 -3.79 -5.68
CA GLN A 216 -19.24 -4.65 -5.81
C GLN A 216 -18.32 -4.54 -4.60
N ASN A 217 -18.20 -3.34 -4.05
CA ASN A 217 -17.43 -3.08 -2.84
C ASN A 217 -18.04 -3.79 -1.60
N PHE A 218 -19.37 -3.81 -1.45
CA PHE A 218 -20.02 -4.59 -0.38
C PHE A 218 -19.92 -6.10 -0.62
N GLU A 219 -20.04 -6.55 -1.86
CA GLU A 219 -19.83 -7.95 -2.23
C GLU A 219 -18.43 -8.40 -1.84
N LEU A 220 -17.41 -7.62 -2.23
CA LEU A 220 -16.01 -7.88 -1.91
C LEU A 220 -15.78 -7.92 -0.39
N LEU A 221 -16.39 -7.02 0.38
CA LEU A 221 -16.28 -7.03 1.83
C LEU A 221 -16.86 -8.32 2.44
N ARG A 222 -18.05 -8.74 1.98
CA ARG A 222 -18.69 -9.99 2.43
C ARG A 222 -17.86 -11.22 2.10
N ARG A 223 -17.16 -11.21 0.96
CA ARG A 223 -16.38 -12.33 0.43
C ARG A 223 -14.88 -12.22 0.68
N LEU A 224 -14.45 -11.21 1.45
CA LEU A 224 -13.04 -10.98 1.78
C LEU A 224 -12.33 -12.24 2.33
N PRO A 225 -12.97 -13.12 3.15
CA PRO A 225 -12.34 -14.36 3.61
C PRO A 225 -11.85 -15.27 2.48
N GLU A 226 -12.48 -15.24 1.30
CA GLU A 226 -12.11 -16.09 0.16
C GLU A 226 -10.71 -15.77 -0.38
N LEU A 227 -10.19 -14.57 -0.17
CA LEU A 227 -8.83 -14.19 -0.61
C LEU A 227 -7.71 -14.87 0.20
N HIS A 228 -8.00 -15.38 1.41
CA HIS A 228 -7.01 -16.08 2.23
C HIS A 228 -6.55 -17.40 1.62
N VAL A 229 -7.24 -17.93 0.61
CA VAL A 229 -6.82 -19.14 -0.12
C VAL A 229 -5.43 -19.00 -0.74
N LEU A 230 -4.96 -17.78 -0.99
CA LEU A 230 -3.63 -17.49 -1.51
C LEU A 230 -2.53 -17.52 -0.43
N GLY A 231 -2.89 -17.62 0.86
CA GLY A 231 -1.91 -17.77 1.95
C GLY A 231 -1.21 -16.46 2.38
N HIS A 232 -1.69 -15.31 1.92
CA HIS A 232 -1.11 -14.00 2.22
C HIS A 232 -2.00 -13.20 3.18
N ALA A 233 -1.39 -12.35 4.01
CA ALA A 233 -2.14 -11.42 4.84
C ALA A 233 -2.78 -10.33 3.95
N LEU A 234 -3.93 -9.81 4.40
CA LEU A 234 -4.69 -8.80 3.66
C LEU A 234 -4.46 -7.41 4.24
N LEU A 235 -4.23 -6.42 3.36
CA LEU A 235 -4.31 -5.01 3.70
C LEU A 235 -5.64 -4.46 3.16
N VAL A 236 -6.40 -3.76 4.00
CA VAL A 236 -7.74 -3.29 3.64
C VAL A 236 -7.91 -1.82 3.99
N GLY A 237 -7.95 -0.96 2.96
CA GLY A 237 -8.29 0.44 3.11
C GLY A 237 -9.77 0.72 2.82
N VAL A 238 -10.61 0.89 3.85
CA VAL A 238 -12.03 1.33 3.71
C VAL A 238 -12.32 2.72 4.27
N SER A 239 -11.39 3.30 5.02
CA SER A 239 -11.54 4.58 5.73
C SER A 239 -11.99 5.72 4.80
N ARG A 240 -13.09 6.41 5.18
CA ARG A 240 -13.66 7.57 4.48
C ARG A 240 -13.95 7.38 2.99
N LYS A 241 -13.99 6.14 2.50
CA LYS A 241 -14.28 5.87 1.09
C LYS A 241 -15.77 6.08 0.81
N ALA A 242 -16.08 6.39 -0.45
CA ALA A 242 -17.45 6.63 -0.94
C ALA A 242 -18.43 5.51 -0.57
N MET A 243 -17.96 4.28 -0.47
CA MET A 243 -18.76 3.14 -0.01
C MET A 243 -19.34 3.35 1.40
N VAL A 244 -18.57 3.94 2.32
CA VAL A 244 -18.98 4.16 3.71
C VAL A 244 -19.81 5.45 3.80
N HIS A 245 -19.23 6.58 3.40
CA HIS A 245 -19.87 7.88 3.66
C HIS A 245 -21.11 8.10 2.79
N LYS A 246 -21.12 7.72 1.50
CA LYS A 246 -22.32 7.89 0.67
C LYS A 246 -23.46 6.96 1.07
N PHE A 247 -23.13 5.74 1.51
CA PHE A 247 -24.14 4.79 1.97
C PHE A 247 -24.80 5.26 3.27
N LEU A 248 -24.00 5.79 4.20
CA LEU A 248 -24.49 6.30 5.49
C LEU A 248 -25.06 7.72 5.41
N GLY A 249 -25.03 8.37 4.25
CA GLY A 249 -25.46 9.78 4.10
C GLY A 249 -24.53 10.79 4.80
N LEU A 250 -23.28 10.39 5.06
CA LEU A 250 -22.25 11.19 5.75
C LEU A 250 -21.33 11.91 4.75
N SER A 251 -20.72 12.99 5.23
CA SER A 251 -19.61 13.65 4.52
C SER A 251 -18.31 12.87 4.72
N PRO A 252 -17.30 12.99 3.85
CA PRO A 252 -15.99 12.34 4.04
C PRO A 252 -15.33 12.65 5.39
N ASP A 253 -15.60 13.82 5.98
CA ASP A 253 -15.02 14.25 7.26
C ASP A 253 -15.73 13.66 8.49
N THR A 254 -16.96 13.16 8.31
CA THR A 254 -17.79 12.59 9.37
C THR A 254 -17.91 11.07 9.31
N ALA A 255 -17.20 10.44 8.36
CA ALA A 255 -17.20 9.01 8.07
C ALA A 255 -15.87 8.30 8.36
#